data_AF-T0YL06-F1
#
_entry.id   AF-T0YL06-F1
#
_cell.length_a   1.000
_cell.length_b   1.000
_cell.length_c   1.000
_cell.angle_alpha   90.00
_cell.angle_beta   90.00
_cell.angle_gamma   90.00
#
_symmetry.space_group_name_H-M   'P 1'
#
loop_
_entity.id
_entity.type
_entity.pdbx_description
1 polymer ?
#
loop_
_entity_poly.entity_id
_entity_poly.type
_entity_poly.pdbx_seq_one_letter_code
_entity_poly.pdbx_strand_id
1 'polypeptide(L)'
;MVPESGEVSVNNRIAAVLATDVAPRTKPSHYPEPFASRMAGRIKRPLGDLFGLKSFGANLTRLEPGAVSALHHRHSRQDEFIYVVEGEPTLCTDAGETPLG
;
A
#
# COMPACT_ATOMS: atom_id res chain seq x y z
N MET A 1 -47.15 -14.33 21.89
CA MET A 1 -45.75 -14.53 22.30
C MET A 1 -45.05 -15.21 21.14
N VAL A 2 -44.30 -14.44 20.35
CA VAL A 2 -43.44 -14.90 19.25
C VAL A 2 -42.12 -14.18 19.46
N PRO A 3 -40.96 -14.86 19.55
CA PRO A 3 -39.71 -14.14 19.70
C PRO A 3 -39.23 -13.64 18.33
N GLU A 4 -38.91 -12.36 18.22
CA GLU A 4 -38.11 -11.79 17.14
C GLU A 4 -36.72 -12.41 17.15
N SER A 5 -36.36 -13.11 16.08
CA SER A 5 -34.96 -13.49 15.82
C SER A 5 -34.24 -12.31 15.18
N GLY A 6 -33.82 -11.34 16.00
CA GLY A 6 -32.86 -10.33 15.61
C GLY A 6 -31.49 -10.98 15.42
N GLU A 7 -31.09 -11.19 14.18
CA GLU A 7 -29.71 -11.58 13.84
C GLU A 7 -28.83 -10.34 14.06
N VAL A 8 -28.17 -10.28 15.22
CA VAL A 8 -27.18 -9.24 15.52
C VAL A 8 -25.98 -9.51 14.62
N SER A 9 -25.89 -8.79 13.50
CA SER A 9 -24.66 -8.70 12.71
C SER A 9 -23.58 -8.08 13.60
N VAL A 10 -22.70 -8.93 14.13
CA VAL A 10 -21.51 -8.49 14.85
C VAL A 10 -20.61 -7.83 13.81
N ASN A 11 -20.73 -6.51 13.70
CA ASN A 11 -19.77 -5.66 13.00
C ASN A 11 -18.43 -5.78 13.71
N ASN A 12 -17.63 -6.78 13.33
CA ASN A 12 -16.26 -6.94 13.80
C ASN A 12 -15.38 -5.86 13.17
N ARG A 13 -15.54 -4.62 13.63
CA ARG A 13 -14.70 -3.50 13.23
C ARG A 13 -13.36 -3.65 13.91
N ILE A 14 -12.34 -3.89 13.10
CA ILE A 14 -10.94 -3.88 13.55
C ILE A 14 -10.64 -2.47 14.07
N ALA A 15 -10.29 -2.37 15.36
CA ALA A 15 -9.93 -1.09 15.98
C ALA A 15 -8.47 -0.72 15.67
N ALA A 16 -7.56 -1.71 15.69
CA ALA A 16 -6.14 -1.54 15.38
C ALA A 16 -5.51 -2.87 14.99
N VAL A 17 -4.43 -2.80 14.20
CA VAL A 17 -3.54 -3.92 13.86
C VAL A 17 -2.11 -3.41 13.77
N LEU A 18 -1.12 -4.30 13.96
CA LEU A 18 0.24 -3.99 13.56
C LEU A 18 0.30 -3.93 12.03
N ALA A 19 0.92 -2.88 11.48
CA ALA A 19 0.99 -2.68 10.03
C ALA A 19 1.72 -3.82 9.32
N THR A 20 2.66 -4.49 9.99
CA THR A 20 3.42 -5.64 9.49
C THR A 20 2.57 -6.90 9.34
N ASP A 21 1.52 -7.03 10.16
CA ASP A 21 0.65 -8.21 10.22
C ASP A 21 -0.44 -8.17 9.15
N VAL A 22 -0.65 -7.00 8.53
CA VAL A 22 -1.54 -6.88 7.37
C VAL A 22 -0.99 -7.72 6.22
N ALA A 23 -1.84 -8.60 5.68
CA ALA A 23 -1.43 -9.48 4.59
C ALA A 23 -0.98 -8.66 3.36
N PRO A 24 0.11 -9.08 2.68
CA PRO A 24 0.49 -8.49 1.41
C PRO A 24 -0.64 -8.61 0.38
N ARG A 25 -0.73 -7.60 -0.49
CA ARG A 25 -1.60 -7.63 -1.65
C ARG A 25 -1.18 -8.79 -2.57
N THR A 26 -2.13 -9.66 -2.91
CA THR A 26 -1.92 -10.82 -3.78
C THR A 26 -2.03 -10.50 -5.27
N LYS A 27 -2.82 -9.47 -5.63
CA LYS A 27 -2.96 -9.05 -7.02
C LYS A 27 -1.65 -8.40 -7.51
N PRO A 28 -1.07 -8.89 -8.62
CA PRO A 28 0.12 -8.31 -9.22
C PRO A 28 -0.04 -6.82 -9.59
N SER A 29 1.06 -6.22 -10.00
CA SER A 29 1.05 -4.87 -10.57
C SER A 29 0.07 -4.78 -11.74
N HIS A 30 -0.57 -3.61 -11.93
CA HIS A 30 -1.42 -3.36 -13.09
C HIS A 30 -0.63 -3.04 -14.37
N TYR A 31 0.70 -2.90 -14.26
CA TYR A 31 1.53 -2.69 -15.43
C TYR A 31 1.49 -3.91 -16.37
N PRO A 32 1.49 -3.71 -17.70
CA PRO A 32 1.73 -4.80 -18.65
C PRO A 32 3.22 -5.17 -18.67
N GLU A 33 3.55 -6.31 -19.27
CA GLU A 33 4.95 -6.60 -19.61
C GLU A 33 5.47 -5.62 -20.67
N PRO A 34 6.77 -5.25 -20.64
CA PRO A 34 7.84 -5.76 -19.76
C PRO A 34 7.92 -5.04 -18.39
N PHE A 35 6.98 -4.16 -18.07
CA PHE A 35 7.05 -3.30 -16.90
C PHE A 35 6.57 -3.98 -15.61
N ALA A 36 5.69 -4.98 -15.72
CA ALA A 36 5.30 -5.81 -14.59
C ALA A 36 6.52 -6.48 -13.93
N SER A 37 7.41 -7.05 -14.74
CA SER A 37 8.65 -7.68 -14.28
C SER A 37 9.56 -6.72 -13.50
N ARG A 38 9.53 -5.41 -13.79
CA ARG A 38 10.32 -4.40 -13.06
C ARG A 38 9.85 -4.18 -11.61
N MET A 39 8.65 -4.62 -11.27
CA MET A 39 8.11 -4.51 -9.90
C MET A 39 8.52 -5.69 -9.02
N ALA A 40 9.37 -6.60 -9.50
CA ALA A 40 9.92 -7.68 -8.70
C ALA A 40 10.60 -7.13 -7.43
N GLY A 41 10.40 -7.81 -6.29
CA GLY A 41 10.92 -7.37 -4.99
C GLY A 41 10.12 -6.26 -4.30
N ARG A 42 9.04 -5.73 -4.92
CA ARG A 42 8.12 -4.80 -4.26
C ARG A 42 6.96 -5.53 -3.58
N ILE A 43 6.87 -5.43 -2.25
CA ILE A 43 5.81 -6.04 -1.44
C ILE A 43 4.94 -4.93 -0.83
N LYS A 44 3.64 -4.93 -1.11
CA LYS A 44 2.71 -3.87 -0.69
C LYS A 44 1.60 -4.41 0.22
N ARG A 45 1.39 -3.77 1.37
CA ARG A 45 0.30 -4.06 2.32
C ARG A 45 -0.70 -2.90 2.33
N PRO A 46 -1.95 -3.08 1.84
CA PRO A 46 -2.94 -2.02 1.79
C PRO A 46 -3.58 -1.83 3.18
N LEU A 47 -3.07 -0.87 3.94
CA LEU A 47 -3.53 -0.61 5.30
C LEU A 47 -4.92 0.02 5.32
N GLY A 48 -5.19 0.95 4.39
CA GLY A 48 -6.44 1.71 4.37
C GLY A 48 -7.70 0.85 4.12
N ASP A 49 -7.58 -0.18 3.27
CA ASP A 49 -8.71 -1.04 2.90
C ASP A 49 -9.27 -1.79 4.12
N LEU A 50 -8.41 -2.21 5.06
CA LEU A 50 -8.82 -2.92 6.29
C LEU A 50 -9.75 -2.08 7.17
N PHE A 51 -9.60 -0.75 7.14
CA PHE A 51 -10.39 0.18 7.93
C PHE A 51 -11.48 0.87 7.11
N GLY A 52 -11.65 0.51 5.83
CA GLY A 52 -12.65 1.08 4.94
C GLY A 52 -12.40 2.55 4.58
N LEU A 53 -11.14 2.99 4.54
CA LEU A 53 -10.79 4.35 4.12
C LEU A 53 -11.20 4.59 2.66
N LYS A 54 -11.79 5.76 2.39
CA LYS A 54 -12.26 6.15 1.04
C LYS A 54 -11.60 7.40 0.48
N SER A 55 -11.03 8.24 1.33
CA SER A 55 -10.49 9.54 0.93
C SER A 55 -9.06 9.46 0.39
N PHE A 56 -8.27 8.51 0.89
CA PHE A 56 -6.90 8.27 0.44
C PHE A 56 -6.51 6.81 0.69
N GLY A 57 -5.48 6.35 -0.02
CA GLY A 57 -4.89 5.04 0.20
C GLY A 57 -3.67 5.14 1.11
N ALA A 58 -3.58 4.28 2.13
CA ALA A 58 -2.40 4.12 2.97
C ALA A 58 -1.80 2.73 2.74
N ASN A 59 -0.49 2.66 2.52
CA ASN A 59 0.19 1.39 2.21
C ASN A 59 1.54 1.31 2.93
N LEU A 60 1.84 0.16 3.52
CA LEU A 60 3.20 -0.20 3.91
C LEU A 60 3.85 -0.94 2.75
N THR A 61 4.90 -0.37 2.17
CA THR A 61 5.62 -0.94 1.02
C THR A 61 7.03 -1.28 1.43
N ARG A 62 7.42 -2.55 1.24
CA ARG A 62 8.81 -3.02 1.40
C ARG A 62 9.42 -3.19 0.01
N LEU A 63 10.63 -2.66 -0.16
CA LEU A 63 11.45 -2.85 -1.34
C LEU A 63 12.65 -3.71 -0.95
N GLU A 64 12.83 -4.82 -1.65
CA GLU A 64 14.11 -5.54 -1.59
C GLU A 64 15.23 -4.69 -2.23
N PRO A 65 16.52 -4.95 -1.92
CA PRO A 65 17.62 -4.28 -2.60
C PRO A 65 17.50 -4.35 -4.12
N GLY A 66 17.57 -3.19 -4.78
CA GLY A 66 17.41 -3.05 -6.24
C GLY A 66 15.97 -3.04 -6.75
N ALA A 67 14.96 -3.27 -5.91
CA ALA A 67 13.56 -3.12 -6.30
C ALA A 67 13.16 -1.64 -6.39
N VAL A 68 12.09 -1.36 -7.16
CA VAL A 68 11.56 0.00 -7.32
C VAL A 68 10.12 0.11 -6.82
N SER A 69 9.75 1.29 -6.34
CA SER A 69 8.40 1.57 -5.84
C SER A 69 7.37 1.67 -6.97
N ALA A 70 7.74 2.23 -8.13
CA ALA A 70 6.90 2.40 -9.31
C ALA A 70 7.76 2.71 -10.55
N LEU A 71 7.15 2.75 -11.73
CA LEU A 71 7.75 3.47 -12.86
C LEU A 71 7.71 4.97 -12.56
N HIS A 72 8.66 5.75 -13.08
CA HIS A 72 8.65 7.21 -12.94
C HIS A 72 7.35 7.77 -13.55
N HIS A 73 6.57 8.49 -12.74
CA HIS A 73 5.28 9.06 -13.15
C HIS A 73 4.95 10.32 -12.35
N ARG A 74 3.85 10.97 -12.72
CA ARG A 74 3.24 12.08 -11.97
C ARG A 74 1.73 11.91 -11.92
N HIS A 75 1.12 12.31 -10.82
CA HIS A 75 -0.33 12.37 -10.68
C HIS A 75 -0.84 13.74 -11.12
N SER A 76 -1.94 13.77 -11.88
CA SER A 76 -2.57 15.03 -12.31
C SER A 76 -3.66 15.53 -11.34
N ARG A 77 -4.07 14.69 -10.39
CA ARG A 77 -5.27 14.89 -9.56
C ARG A 77 -5.14 14.40 -8.11
N GLN A 78 -4.07 13.67 -7.81
CA GLN A 78 -3.90 13.02 -6.51
C GLN A 78 -2.59 13.52 -5.93
N ASP A 79 -2.66 14.00 -4.70
CA ASP A 79 -1.45 14.22 -3.92
C ASP A 79 -0.90 12.87 -3.46
N GLU A 80 0.42 12.78 -3.36
CA GLU A 80 1.13 11.61 -2.86
C GLU A 80 2.27 12.08 -1.95
N PHE A 81 2.45 11.39 -0.82
CA PHE A 81 3.60 11.58 0.05
C PHE A 81 4.16 10.21 0.44
N ILE A 82 5.47 10.16 0.68
CA ILE A 82 6.18 8.95 1.09
C ILE A 82 6.92 9.28 2.39
N TYR A 83 6.86 8.37 3.35
CA TYR A 83 7.61 8.44 4.60
C TYR A 83 8.45 7.17 4.74
N VAL A 84 9.77 7.33 4.84
CA VAL A 84 10.70 6.20 5.03
C VAL A 84 10.63 5.79 6.50
N VAL A 85 10.17 4.57 6.74
CA VAL A 85 10.07 4.00 8.11
C VAL A 85 11.39 3.36 8.52
N GLU A 86 12.07 2.69 7.59
CA GLU A 86 13.37 2.05 7.77
C GLU A 86 14.08 1.89 6.42
N GLY A 87 15.41 1.78 6.46
CA GLY A 87 16.26 1.61 5.28
C GLY A 87 16.68 2.93 4.61
N GLU A 88 17.42 2.81 3.51
CA GLU A 88 18.06 3.95 2.82
C GLU A 88 17.73 3.95 1.30
N PRO A 89 16.48 4.21 0.89
CA PRO A 89 16.13 4.23 -0.53
C PRO A 89 16.65 5.49 -1.23
N THR A 90 16.69 5.45 -2.55
CA THR A 90 16.95 6.63 -3.40
C THR A 90 15.66 7.14 -4.01
N LEU A 91 15.36 8.42 -3.82
CA LEU A 91 14.29 9.13 -4.51
C LEU A 91 14.79 9.57 -5.89
N CYS A 92 14.21 9.03 -6.95
CA CYS A 92 14.50 9.44 -8.33
C CYS A 92 13.40 10.37 -8.85
N THR A 93 13.77 11.59 -9.24
CA THR A 93 12.87 12.59 -9.84
C THR A 93 13.47 13.14 -11.14
N ASP A 94 12.73 14.01 -11.85
CA ASP A 94 13.29 14.74 -12.99
C ASP A 94 14.50 15.61 -12.62
N ALA A 95 14.63 16.00 -11.34
CA ALA A 95 15.78 16.77 -10.84
C ALA A 95 16.99 15.89 -10.50
N GLY A 96 16.87 14.56 -10.62
CA GLY A 96 17.91 13.60 -10.32
C GLY A 96 17.59 12.73 -9.10
N GLU A 97 18.65 12.13 -8.56
CA GLU A 97 18.60 11.16 -7.47
C GLU A 97 18.90 11.82 -6.12
N THR A 98 18.18 11.41 -5.07
CA THR A 98 18.37 11.89 -3.70
C THR A 98 18.32 10.71 -2.74
N PRO A 99 19.43 10.39 -2.04
CA PRO A 99 19.41 9.39 -0.97
C PRO A 99 18.51 9.84 0.17
N LEU A 100 17.70 8.91 0.70
CA LEU A 100 16.85 9.12 1.86
C LEU A 100 17.33 8.17 2.96
N GLY A 101 18.23 8.62 3.82
CA GLY A 101 18.89 7.81 4.85
C GLY A 101 19.86 8.64 5.66
#